data_AF-D0N5E7-F1
#
_entry.id   AF-D0N5E7-F1
#
_cell.length_a   1.000
_cell.length_b   1.000
_cell.length_c   1.000
_cell.angle_alpha   90.00
_cell.angle_beta   90.00
_cell.angle_gamma   90.00
#
_symmetry.space_group_name_H-M   'P 1'
#
loop_
_entity.id
_entity.type
_entity.pdbx_description
1 polymer ?
#
loop_
_entity_poly.entity_id
_entity_poly.type
_entity_poly.pdbx_seq_one_letter_code
_entity_poly.pdbx_strand_id
1 'polypeptide(L)'
;MSREKADALGLSSKIQAIVRGFGDAEQEPRSFTTSPALAIPKALANAGVKHDAVDFFEINEAFSVVACANTKLLKLDGAKVNVYGGAVAIGHPLGCSGARIIVTLCSVLHQEGGRIGCAAVCNGGGGASALVIEKA
;
A
#
# COMPACT_ATOMS: atom_id res chain seq x y z
N MET A 1 -10.47 -8.37 -11.33
CA MET A 1 -11.66 -9.18 -11.66
C MET A 1 -12.85 -8.57 -10.94
N SER A 2 -14.02 -8.46 -11.58
CA SER A 2 -15.24 -8.00 -10.89
C SER A 2 -15.79 -9.09 -9.97
N ARG A 3 -16.57 -8.70 -8.95
CA ARG A 3 -17.22 -9.65 -8.05
C ARG A 3 -18.16 -10.59 -8.81
N GLU A 4 -18.98 -10.05 -9.71
CA GLU A 4 -19.90 -10.83 -10.54
C GLU A 4 -19.16 -11.91 -11.36
N LYS A 5 -17.98 -11.59 -11.90
CA LYS A 5 -17.19 -12.55 -12.65
C LYS A 5 -16.59 -13.63 -11.75
N ALA A 6 -16.18 -13.27 -10.53
CA ALA A 6 -15.70 -14.24 -9.55
C ALA A 6 -16.82 -15.23 -9.15
N ASP A 7 -18.02 -14.71 -8.92
CA ASP A 7 -19.21 -15.51 -8.56
C ASP A 7 -19.62 -16.44 -9.70
N ALA A 8 -19.66 -15.92 -10.95
CA ALA A 8 -19.97 -16.70 -12.14
C ALA A 8 -18.96 -17.84 -12.41
N LEU A 9 -17.73 -17.74 -11.90
CA LEU A 9 -16.69 -18.78 -12.02
C LEU A 9 -16.57 -19.66 -10.76
N GLY A 10 -17.40 -19.45 -9.74
CA GLY A 10 -17.30 -20.18 -8.46
C GLY A 10 -16.03 -19.88 -7.67
N LEU A 11 -15.43 -18.70 -7.87
CA LEU A 11 -14.16 -18.27 -7.25
C LEU A 11 -14.35 -17.37 -6.02
N SER A 12 -15.58 -17.16 -5.55
CA SER A 12 -15.88 -16.22 -4.45
C SER A 12 -15.10 -16.54 -3.17
N SER A 13 -14.91 -17.82 -2.85
CA SER A 13 -14.12 -18.29 -1.70
C SER A 13 -12.60 -18.17 -1.88
N LYS A 14 -12.14 -17.78 -3.08
CA LYS A 14 -10.71 -17.62 -3.42
C LYS A 14 -10.26 -16.16 -3.40
N ILE A 15 -11.18 -15.21 -3.31
CA ILE A 15 -10.85 -13.78 -3.22
C ILE A 15 -10.04 -13.57 -1.93
N GLN A 16 -8.85 -12.98 -2.06
CA GLN A 16 -7.97 -12.71 -0.91
C GLN A 16 -8.17 -11.29 -0.34
N ALA A 17 -8.46 -10.33 -1.22
CA ALA A 17 -8.69 -8.94 -0.86
C ALA A 17 -9.57 -8.23 -1.91
N ILE A 18 -10.15 -7.12 -1.51
CA ILE A 18 -11.00 -6.22 -2.29
C ILE A 18 -10.28 -4.88 -2.40
N VAL A 19 -10.15 -4.33 -3.61
CA VAL A 19 -9.66 -2.95 -3.79
C VAL A 19 -10.74 -1.98 -3.37
N ARG A 20 -10.45 -1.14 -2.38
CA ARG A 20 -11.39 -0.14 -1.83
C ARG A 20 -11.21 1.23 -2.47
N GLY A 21 -9.99 1.59 -2.84
CA GLY A 21 -9.68 2.85 -3.49
C GLY A 21 -8.20 2.96 -3.83
N PHE A 22 -7.86 3.89 -4.71
CA PHE A 22 -6.49 4.18 -5.10
C PHE A 22 -6.31 5.70 -5.25
N GLY A 23 -5.07 6.15 -5.25
CA GLY A 23 -4.76 7.57 -5.41
C GLY A 23 -3.33 7.79 -5.87
N ASP A 24 -3.18 8.76 -6.76
CA ASP A 24 -1.90 9.21 -7.27
C ASP A 24 -1.59 10.63 -6.79
N ALA A 25 -0.31 10.89 -6.55
CA ALA A 25 0.17 12.22 -6.24
C ALA A 25 1.53 12.45 -6.87
N GLU A 26 1.85 13.72 -7.07
CA GLU A 26 3.11 14.17 -7.61
C GLU A 26 3.54 15.45 -6.92
N GLN A 27 4.84 15.69 -6.95
CA GLN A 27 5.48 16.91 -6.48
C GLN A 27 6.82 17.05 -7.22
N GLU A 28 7.61 18.06 -6.87
CA GLU A 28 8.91 18.29 -7.49
C GLU A 28 9.76 17.00 -7.51
N PRO A 29 10.43 16.67 -8.65
CA PRO A 29 11.18 15.42 -8.79
C PRO A 29 12.19 15.16 -7.68
N ARG A 30 12.84 16.20 -7.16
CA ARG A 30 13.80 16.11 -6.05
C ARG A 30 13.18 15.64 -4.73
N SER A 31 11.87 15.76 -4.57
CA SER A 31 11.13 15.43 -3.37
C SER A 31 10.45 14.05 -3.45
N PHE A 32 10.68 13.25 -4.52
CA PHE A 32 9.97 11.98 -4.75
C PHE A 32 9.90 11.03 -3.54
N THR A 33 10.88 11.09 -2.64
CA THR A 33 10.94 10.28 -1.42
C THR A 33 9.79 10.52 -0.45
N THR A 34 9.12 11.68 -0.50
CA THR A 34 7.96 12.01 0.36
C THR A 34 6.63 12.05 -0.38
N SER A 35 6.62 11.74 -1.68
CA SER A 35 5.38 11.70 -2.48
C SER A 35 4.33 10.70 -1.96
N PRO A 36 4.69 9.55 -1.36
CA PRO A 36 3.71 8.65 -0.74
C PRO A 36 2.83 9.31 0.33
N ALA A 37 3.36 10.28 1.09
CA ALA A 37 2.60 11.04 2.08
C ALA A 37 1.49 11.91 1.47
N LEU A 38 1.53 12.15 0.16
CA LEU A 38 0.46 12.82 -0.59
C LEU A 38 -0.50 11.81 -1.23
N ALA A 39 0.01 10.66 -1.69
CA ALA A 39 -0.79 9.64 -2.36
C ALA A 39 -1.67 8.83 -1.40
N ILE A 40 -1.13 8.45 -0.22
CA ILE A 40 -1.85 7.65 0.79
C ILE A 40 -3.14 8.34 1.25
N PRO A 41 -3.15 9.63 1.66
CA PRO A 41 -4.38 10.29 2.06
C PRO A 41 -5.44 10.35 0.95
N LYS A 42 -5.02 10.52 -0.31
CA LYS A 42 -5.95 10.50 -1.46
C LYS A 42 -6.56 9.12 -1.67
N ALA A 43 -5.76 8.07 -1.60
CA ALA A 43 -6.25 6.69 -1.73
C ALA A 43 -7.24 6.34 -0.62
N LEU A 44 -6.96 6.75 0.62
CA LEU A 44 -7.85 6.57 1.77
C LEU A 44 -9.16 7.35 1.61
N ALA A 45 -9.10 8.60 1.16
CA ALA A 45 -10.29 9.39 0.86
C ALA A 45 -11.17 8.74 -0.22
N ASN A 46 -10.56 8.30 -1.32
CA ASN A 46 -11.25 7.58 -2.40
C ASN A 46 -11.84 6.24 -1.95
N ALA A 47 -11.25 5.61 -0.93
CA ALA A 47 -11.75 4.38 -0.32
C ALA A 47 -12.85 4.60 0.73
N GLY A 48 -13.08 5.85 1.16
CA GLY A 48 -13.94 6.17 2.31
C GLY A 48 -13.40 5.63 3.64
N VAL A 49 -12.07 5.45 3.74
CA VAL A 49 -11.39 4.87 4.90
C VAL A 49 -10.71 5.98 5.68
N LYS A 50 -10.89 5.98 7.00
CA LYS A 50 -10.17 6.90 7.89
C LYS A 50 -8.74 6.41 8.11
N HIS A 51 -7.82 7.35 8.32
CA HIS A 51 -6.41 7.05 8.55
C HIS A 51 -6.15 6.08 9.71
N ASP A 52 -6.89 6.21 10.81
CA ASP A 52 -6.81 5.38 12.01
C ASP A 52 -7.41 3.97 11.84
N ALA A 53 -8.22 3.76 10.80
CA ALA A 53 -8.82 2.48 10.47
C ALA A 53 -7.89 1.57 9.65
N VAL A 54 -6.69 2.03 9.27
CA VAL A 54 -5.71 1.21 8.56
C VAL A 54 -4.90 0.39 9.56
N ASP A 55 -4.91 -0.93 9.38
CA ASP A 55 -4.23 -1.88 10.27
C ASP A 55 -2.75 -2.00 9.93
N PHE A 56 -2.41 -2.05 8.64
CA PHE A 56 -1.05 -2.22 8.16
C PHE A 56 -0.75 -1.39 6.91
N PHE A 57 0.51 -0.99 6.79
CA PHE A 57 1.03 -0.22 5.66
C PHE A 57 2.21 -0.94 5.02
N GLU A 58 2.23 -0.97 3.69
CA GLU A 58 3.40 -1.35 2.90
C GLU A 58 3.88 -0.14 2.11
N ILE A 59 4.98 0.47 2.52
CA ILE A 59 5.59 1.61 1.84
C ILE A 59 6.89 1.13 1.22
N ASN A 60 6.97 1.16 -0.12
CA ASN A 60 8.14 0.66 -0.81
C ASN A 60 9.42 1.40 -0.41
N GLU A 61 10.42 0.63 0.01
CA GLU A 61 11.69 1.15 0.53
C GLU A 61 12.72 1.32 -0.59
N ALA A 62 12.45 2.19 -1.56
CA ALA A 62 13.45 2.52 -2.59
C ALA A 62 14.77 3.01 -1.95
N PHE A 63 14.63 3.72 -0.82
CA PHE A 63 15.68 4.02 0.14
C PHE A 63 15.07 3.95 1.54
N SER A 64 15.85 3.65 2.59
CA SER A 64 15.33 3.59 3.97
C SER A 64 14.62 4.89 4.39
N VAL A 65 15.12 6.05 3.94
CA VAL A 65 14.51 7.34 4.22
C VAL A 65 13.08 7.48 3.69
N VAL A 66 12.71 6.77 2.62
CA VAL A 66 11.36 6.82 2.05
C VAL A 66 10.36 6.31 3.08
N ALA A 67 10.55 5.11 3.62
CA ALA A 67 9.65 4.58 4.64
C ALA A 67 9.68 5.42 5.92
N CYS A 68 10.87 5.80 6.40
CA CYS A 68 10.99 6.60 7.62
C CYS A 68 10.32 7.98 7.52
N ALA A 69 10.52 8.70 6.40
CA ALA A 69 9.96 10.04 6.22
C ALA A 69 8.44 9.99 6.11
N ASN A 70 7.88 9.06 5.32
CA ASN A 70 6.43 8.95 5.14
C ASN A 70 5.74 8.47 6.43
N THR A 71 6.36 7.55 7.19
CA THR A 71 5.89 7.16 8.54
C THR A 71 5.78 8.38 9.45
N LYS A 72 6.80 9.24 9.47
CA LYS A 72 6.80 10.46 10.29
C LYS A 72 5.78 11.49 9.81
N LEU A 73 5.71 11.77 8.51
CA LEU A 73 4.82 12.77 7.93
C LEU A 73 3.34 12.43 8.12
N LEU A 74 3.00 11.14 7.96
CA LEU A 74 1.64 10.63 8.14
C LEU A 74 1.33 10.27 9.60
N LYS A 75 2.31 10.37 10.51
CA LYS A 75 2.18 9.98 11.93
C LYS A 75 1.71 8.52 12.06
N LEU A 76 2.29 7.63 11.28
CA LEU A 76 2.02 6.19 11.34
C LEU A 76 2.70 5.59 12.58
N ASP A 77 2.08 4.54 13.11
CA ASP A 77 2.75 3.64 14.05
C ASP A 77 3.76 2.78 13.27
N GLY A 78 5.04 2.90 13.62
CA GLY A 78 6.12 2.15 12.98
C GLY A 78 5.95 0.64 13.11
N ALA A 79 5.25 0.15 14.14
CA ALA A 79 4.94 -1.28 14.29
C ALA A 79 3.93 -1.81 13.26
N LYS A 80 3.29 -0.92 12.50
CA LYS A 80 2.32 -1.26 11.44
C LYS A 80 2.87 -1.09 10.03
N VAL A 81 4.11 -0.60 9.88
CA VAL A 81 4.71 -0.29 8.58
C VAL A 81 5.75 -1.36 8.23
N ASN A 82 5.60 -2.00 7.07
CA ASN A 82 6.56 -2.98 6.52
C ASN A 82 6.90 -4.10 7.52
N VAL A 83 5.89 -4.69 8.17
CA VAL A 83 6.07 -5.60 9.32
C VAL A 83 6.86 -6.87 8.99
N TYR A 84 6.88 -7.30 7.72
CA TYR A 84 7.65 -8.45 7.24
C TYR A 84 8.94 -8.03 6.50
N GLY A 85 9.37 -6.78 6.69
CA GLY A 85 10.50 -6.19 5.98
C GLY A 85 10.14 -5.69 4.58
N GLY A 86 10.94 -4.75 4.08
CA GLY A 86 10.70 -4.12 2.78
C GLY A 86 11.87 -4.25 1.82
N ALA A 87 11.84 -3.42 0.78
CA ALA A 87 12.72 -3.52 -0.37
C ALA A 87 14.22 -3.33 -0.06
N VAL A 88 14.57 -2.73 1.09
CA VAL A 88 15.97 -2.67 1.54
C VAL A 88 16.52 -4.07 1.85
N ALA A 89 15.68 -4.95 2.39
CA ALA A 89 16.07 -6.33 2.71
C ALA A 89 15.83 -7.31 1.56
N ILE A 90 14.68 -7.20 0.88
CA ILE A 90 14.21 -8.22 -0.08
C ILE A 90 14.36 -7.79 -1.56
N GLY A 91 14.90 -6.60 -1.80
CA GLY A 91 15.17 -6.08 -3.13
C GLY A 91 14.02 -5.31 -3.79
N HIS A 92 14.37 -4.53 -4.81
CA HIS A 92 13.45 -3.66 -5.55
C HIS A 92 13.49 -3.94 -7.07
N PRO A 93 12.89 -5.05 -7.56
CA PRO A 93 12.66 -5.24 -8.98
C PRO A 93 11.60 -4.24 -9.44
N LEU A 94 12.02 -3.17 -10.13
CA LEU A 94 11.25 -1.95 -10.41
C LEU A 94 9.79 -2.23 -10.82
N GLY A 95 9.58 -2.97 -11.91
CA GLY A 95 8.23 -3.26 -12.44
C GLY A 95 7.41 -4.26 -11.61
N CYS A 96 8.03 -5.03 -10.72
CA CYS A 96 7.36 -6.06 -9.92
C CYS A 96 7.03 -5.58 -8.50
N SER A 97 7.72 -4.56 -8.01
CA SER A 97 7.64 -4.15 -6.60
C SER A 97 6.25 -3.73 -6.15
N GLY A 98 5.46 -3.08 -7.03
CA GLY A 98 4.07 -2.75 -6.74
C GLY A 98 3.19 -3.98 -6.48
N ALA A 99 3.29 -5.01 -7.34
CA ALA A 99 2.57 -6.26 -7.13
C ALA A 99 3.06 -6.98 -5.86
N ARG A 100 4.36 -6.98 -5.62
CA ARG A 100 4.99 -7.63 -4.48
C ARG A 100 4.55 -7.01 -3.14
N ILE A 101 4.54 -5.68 -2.98
CA ILE A 101 4.02 -5.05 -1.74
C ILE A 101 2.54 -5.38 -1.50
N ILE A 102 1.71 -5.46 -2.55
CA ILE A 102 0.29 -5.76 -2.41
C ILE A 102 0.10 -7.21 -1.92
N VAL A 103 0.86 -8.16 -2.48
CA VAL A 103 0.82 -9.57 -2.06
C VAL A 103 1.33 -9.73 -0.62
N THR A 104 2.41 -9.02 -0.26
CA THR A 104 2.91 -8.98 1.13
C THR A 104 1.84 -8.43 2.06
N LEU A 105 1.24 -7.27 1.74
CA LEU A 105 0.19 -6.65 2.54
C LEU A 105 -1.01 -7.58 2.73
N CYS A 106 -1.43 -8.26 1.67
CA CYS A 106 -2.50 -9.25 1.76
C CYS A 106 -2.14 -10.37 2.74
N SER A 107 -0.91 -10.90 2.67
CA SER A 107 -0.41 -11.92 3.58
C SER A 107 -0.39 -11.43 5.03
N VAL A 108 0.08 -10.21 5.28
CA VAL A 108 0.08 -9.55 6.60
C VAL A 108 -1.34 -9.44 7.16
N LEU A 109 -2.31 -8.97 6.37
CA LEU A 109 -3.70 -8.84 6.82
C LEU A 109 -4.32 -10.20 7.23
N HIS A 110 -3.96 -11.27 6.52
CA HIS A 110 -4.42 -12.63 6.85
C HIS A 110 -3.72 -13.19 8.10
N GLN A 111 -2.41 -13.04 8.21
CA GLN A 111 -1.60 -13.67 9.27
C GLN A 111 -1.65 -12.89 10.60
N GLU A 112 -1.67 -11.55 10.54
CA GLU A 112 -1.69 -10.67 11.72
C GLU A 112 -3.11 -10.22 12.13
N GLY A 113 -4.15 -10.77 11.48
CA GLY A 113 -5.54 -10.50 11.85
C GLY A 113 -6.08 -9.13 11.42
N GLY A 114 -5.39 -8.38 10.55
CA GLY A 114 -5.85 -7.09 10.03
C GLY A 114 -7.03 -7.20 9.04
N ARG A 115 -7.74 -6.09 8.84
CA ARG A 115 -8.88 -5.95 7.90
C ARG A 115 -8.54 -5.00 6.76
N ILE A 116 -7.98 -3.82 7.04
CA ILE A 116 -7.70 -2.77 6.06
C ILE A 116 -6.21 -2.52 5.96
N GLY A 117 -5.69 -2.51 4.73
CA GLY A 117 -4.29 -2.18 4.46
C GLY A 117 -4.13 -1.11 3.40
N CYS A 118 -3.02 -0.38 3.45
CA CYS A 118 -2.65 0.58 2.42
C CYS A 118 -1.22 0.33 1.93
N ALA A 119 -1.05 0.15 0.62
CA ALA A 119 0.25 0.02 -0.02
C ALA A 119 0.59 1.28 -0.80
N ALA A 120 1.86 1.70 -0.83
CA ALA A 120 2.30 2.85 -1.60
C ALA A 120 3.71 2.68 -2.21
N VAL A 121 3.87 3.20 -3.42
CA VAL A 121 5.15 3.27 -4.14
C VAL A 121 5.48 4.71 -4.49
N CYS A 122 6.75 5.08 -4.39
CA CYS A 122 7.28 6.29 -5.01
C CYS A 122 7.76 5.97 -6.44
N ASN A 123 7.63 6.94 -7.34
CA ASN A 123 8.03 6.82 -8.73
C ASN A 123 9.17 7.82 -9.02
N GLY A 124 10.13 7.42 -9.85
CA GLY A 124 11.12 8.35 -10.39
C GLY A 124 10.41 9.50 -11.12
N GLY A 125 10.86 10.74 -10.90
CA GLY A 125 10.22 11.93 -11.46
C GLY A 125 9.25 12.66 -10.53
N GLY A 126 9.11 12.22 -9.26
CA GLY A 126 8.34 12.96 -8.24
C GLY A 126 6.94 12.40 -7.94
N GLY A 127 6.52 11.35 -8.64
CA GLY A 127 5.22 10.72 -8.46
C GLY A 127 5.16 9.71 -7.31
N ALA A 128 3.95 9.34 -6.92
CA ALA A 128 3.65 8.20 -6.08
C ALA A 128 2.23 7.68 -6.34
N SER A 129 2.04 6.39 -6.13
CA SER A 129 0.75 5.71 -6.24
C SER A 129 0.47 4.96 -4.96
N ALA A 130 -0.78 4.98 -4.49
CA ALA A 130 -1.23 4.26 -3.32
C ALA A 130 -2.52 3.47 -3.60
N LEU A 131 -2.66 2.31 -2.94
CA LEU A 131 -3.78 1.39 -3.09
C LEU A 131 -4.27 0.94 -1.71
N VAL A 132 -5.56 1.09 -1.46
CA VAL A 132 -6.23 0.58 -0.26
C VAL A 132 -6.90 -0.75 -0.58
N ILE A 133 -6.58 -1.77 0.21
CA ILE A 133 -7.18 -3.09 0.10
C ILE A 133 -7.86 -3.47 1.41
N GLU A 134 -8.95 -4.22 1.30
CA GLU A 134 -9.64 -4.84 2.43
C GLU A 134 -9.54 -6.35 2.29
N LYS A 135 -9.15 -7.06 3.36
CA LYS A 135 -9.17 -8.52 3.40
C LYS A 135 -10.58 -9.02 3.07
N ALA A 136 -10.70 -10.01 2.18
CA ALA A 136 -12.00 -10.56 1.79
C ALA A 136 -12.66 -11.34 2.94
#